data_AF-A0A7G8J2R7-F1
#
_entry.id   AF-A0A7G8J2R7-F1
#
_cell.length_a   1.000
_cell.length_b   1.000
_cell.length_c   1.000
_cell.angle_alpha   90.00
_cell.angle_beta   90.00
_cell.angle_gamma   90.00
#
_symmetry.space_group_name_H-M   'P 1'
#
loop_
_entity.id
_entity.type
_entity.pdbx_description
1 polymer ?
#
loop_
_entity_poly.entity_id
_entity_poly.type
_entity_poly.pdbx_seq_one_letter_code
_entity_poly.pdbx_strand_id
1 'polypeptide(L)' 'MARPTATDLRQLSDADVTEQIDGLRRELFELRFQQATRQLGNTHRFKESRLKLAQLLTVQSERKRSAAS' A
#
# COMPACT_ATOMS: atom_id res chain seq x y z
N MET A 1 -5.21 -11.13 9.40
CA MET A 1 -6.25 -10.56 8.52
C MET A 1 -5.91 -10.85 7.07
N ALA A 2 -6.93 -11.01 6.21
CA ALA A 2 -6.80 -11.36 4.81
C ALA A 2 -5.85 -10.40 4.08
N ARG A 3 -4.77 -10.95 3.50
CA ARG A 3 -3.94 -10.19 2.55
C ARG A 3 -4.81 -9.99 1.30
N PRO A 4 -4.96 -8.76 0.78
CA PRO A 4 -5.66 -8.59 -0.49
C PRO A 4 -4.96 -9.46 -1.53
N THR A 5 -5.73 -10.29 -2.24
CA THR A 5 -5.13 -11.17 -3.24
C THR A 5 -4.71 -10.33 -4.44
N ALA A 6 -3.67 -10.76 -5.16
CA ALA A 6 -3.18 -10.02 -6.33
C ALA A 6 -4.28 -9.81 -7.39
N THR A 7 -5.28 -10.70 -7.41
CA THR A 7 -6.45 -10.62 -8.28
C THR A 7 -7.35 -9.44 -7.89
N ASP A 8 -7.62 -9.25 -6.59
CA ASP A 8 -8.45 -8.14 -6.10
C ASP A 8 -7.80 -6.79 -6.44
N LEU A 9 -6.47 -6.70 -6.27
CA LEU A 9 -5.70 -5.50 -6.58
C LEU A 9 -5.69 -5.16 -8.08
N ARG A 10 -5.83 -6.15 -8.96
CA ARG A 10 -5.86 -5.97 -10.41
C ARG A 10 -7.23 -5.51 -10.92
N GLN A 11 -8.31 -5.73 -10.16
CA GLN A 11 -9.67 -5.28 -10.52
C GLN A 11 -9.92 -3.80 -10.21
N LEU A 12 -9.11 -3.19 -9.34
CA LEU A 12 -9.21 -1.76 -9.00
C LEU A 12 -8.85 -0.85 -10.18
N SER A 13 -9.47 0.32 -10.29
CA SER A 13 -9.09 1.28 -11.34
C SER A 13 -7.70 1.88 -11.07
N ASP A 14 -7.09 2.48 -12.10
CA ASP A 14 -5.79 3.15 -11.92
C ASP A 14 -5.86 4.30 -10.91
N ALA A 15 -6.99 5.02 -10.88
CA ALA A 15 -7.25 6.09 -9.94
C ALA A 15 -7.33 5.55 -8.49
N ASP A 16 -8.06 4.46 -8.28
CA ASP A 16 -8.20 3.85 -6.96
C ASP A 16 -6.86 3.31 -6.44
N VAL A 17 -6.04 2.74 -7.33
CA VAL A 17 -4.69 2.28 -6.99
C VAL A 17 -3.82 3.45 -6.52
N THR A 18 -3.87 4.59 -7.21
CA THR A 18 -3.13 5.79 -6.79
C THR A 18 -3.62 6.34 -5.47
N GLU A 19 -4.93 6.40 -5.25
CA GLU A 19 -5.49 6.89 -3.99
C GLU A 19 -5.10 6.00 -2.81
N GLN A 20 -5.15 4.68 -2.98
CA GLN A 20 -4.72 3.74 -1.94
C GLN A 20 -3.23 3.83 -1.64
N ILE A 21 -2.38 4.05 -2.65
CA ILE A 21 -0.94 4.28 -2.45
C ILE A 21 -0.72 5.50 -1.55
N ASP A 22 -1.42 6.60 -1.82
CA ASP A 22 -1.26 7.82 -1.02
C ASP A 22 -1.85 7.67 0.38
N GLY A 23 -2.96 6.95 0.53
CA GLY A 23 -3.51 6.54 1.82
C GLY A 23 -2.50 5.76 2.66
N LEU A 24 -1.87 4.73 2.08
CA LEU A 24 -0.88 3.90 2.76
C LEU A 24 0.41 4.65 3.10
N ARG A 25 0.81 5.63 2.28
CA ARG A 25 1.94 6.51 2.59
C ARG A 25 1.65 7.39 3.80
N ARG A 26 0.43 7.94 3.89
CA ARG A 26 -0.02 8.71 5.07
C ARG A 26 -0.06 7.83 6.32
N GLU A 27 -0.64 6.64 6.23
CA GLU A 27 -0.67 5.68 7.35
C GLU A 27 0.76 5.33 7.83
N LEU A 28 1.69 5.07 6.90
CA LEU A 28 3.09 4.83 7.25
C LEU A 28 3.77 6.04 7.89
N PHE A 29 3.42 7.26 7.49
CA PHE A 29 3.92 8.48 8.12
C PHE A 29 3.40 8.61 9.56
N GLU A 30 2.11 8.40 9.77
CA GLU A 30 1.49 8.42 11.10
C GLU A 30 2.08 7.33 12.02
N LEU A 31 2.27 6.11 11.50
CA LEU A 31 2.90 5.02 12.26
C LEU A 31 4.35 5.36 12.64
N ARG A 32 5.11 6.02 11.76
CA ARG A 32 6.48 6.52 12.08
C ARG A 32 6.44 7.61 13.13
N PHE A 33 5.45 8.50 13.06
CA PHE A 33 5.25 9.54 14.06
C PHE A 33 4.92 8.94 15.43
N GLN A 34 3.98 8.00 15.50
CA GLN A 34 3.64 7.26 16.73
C GLN A 34 4.82 6.46 17.28
N GLN A 35 5.66 5.91 16.41
CA GLN A 35 6.90 5.24 16.81
C GLN A 35 7.87 6.22 17.46
N ALA A 36 8.04 7.42 16.88
CA ALA A 36 8.89 8.46 17.43
C ALA A 36 8.39 8.98 18.80
N THR A 37 7.06 9.09 18.99
CA THR A 37 6.45 9.49 20.27
C THR A 37 6.36 8.34 21.29
N ARG A 38 6.82 7.13 20.95
CA ARG A 38 6.73 5.91 21.78
C ARG A 38 5.29 5.51 22.14
N GLN A 39 4.32 5.90 21.33
CA GLN A 39 2.89 5.56 21.49
C GLN A 39 2.45 4.43 20.55
N LEU A 40 3.40 3.77 19.89
CA LEU A 40 3.12 2.74 18.90
C LEU A 40 2.63 1.44 19.56
N GLY A 41 1.31 1.24 19.59
CA GLY A 41 0.71 -0.01 20.06
C GLY A 41 0.77 -1.16 19.03
N ASN A 42 0.66 -0.85 17.73
CA ASN A 42 0.42 -1.86 16.70
C ASN A 42 1.59 -1.99 15.70
N THR A 43 2.72 -2.56 16.15
CA THR A 43 3.94 -2.75 15.34
C THR A 43 3.73 -3.57 14.07
N HIS A 44 2.78 -4.51 14.07
CA HIS A 44 2.46 -5.33 12.89
C HIS A 44 1.91 -4.52 11.71
N ARG A 45 1.27 -3.36 11.95
CA ARG A 45 0.72 -2.50 10.88
C ARG A 45 1.78 -1.93 9.96
N PHE A 46 3.02 -1.74 10.45
CA PHE A 46 4.14 -1.36 9.60
C PHE A 46 4.39 -2.38 8.49
N LYS A 47 4.47 -3.65 8.87
CA LYS A 47 4.73 -4.74 7.93
C LYS A 47 3.58 -4.86 6.93
N GLU A 48 2.34 -4.81 7.41
CA GLU A 48 1.16 -4.88 6.55
C GLU A 48 1.09 -3.72 5.56
N SER A 49 1.25 -2.48 6.01
CA SER A 49 1.16 -1.28 5.17
C SER A 49 2.27 -1.25 4.12
N ARG A 50 3.49 -1.65 4.49
CA ARG A 50 4.62 -1.79 3.54
C ARG A 50 4.35 -2.83 2.47
N LEU A 51 3.81 -3.99 2.86
CA LEU A 51 3.49 -5.07 1.91
C LEU A 51 2.38 -4.64 0.95
N LYS A 52 1.29 -4.05 1.45
CA LYS A 52 0.20 -3.53 0.60
C LYS A 52 0.70 -2.48 -0.37
N LEU A 53 1.52 -1.53 0.09
CA LEU A 53 2.10 -0.51 -0.76
C LEU A 53 2.96 -1.11 -1.88
N ALA A 54 3.80 -2.11 -1.55
CA ALA A 54 4.62 -2.79 -2.54
C ALA A 54 3.76 -3.51 -3.60
N GLN A 55 2.67 -4.18 -3.19
CA GLN A 55 1.76 -4.84 -4.13
C GLN A 55 1.09 -3.86 -5.08
N LEU A 56 0.57 -2.74 -4.58
CA LEU A 56 -0.04 -1.71 -5.41
C LEU A 56 0.95 -1.08 -6.40
N LEU A 57 2.19 -0.80 -5.96
CA LEU A 57 3.25 -0.30 -6.83
C LEU A 57 3.62 -1.31 -7.93
N THR A 58 3.64 -2.60 -7.61
CA THR A 58 3.86 -3.66 -8.59
C THR A 58 2.75 -3.68 -9.65
N VAL A 59 1.47 -3.63 -9.24
CA VAL A 59 0.33 -3.59 -10.18
C VAL A 59 0.40 -2.35 -11.07
N GLN A 60 0.68 -1.18 -10.49
CA GLN A 60 0.85 0.05 -11.27
C GLN A 60 1.99 -0.08 -12.30
N SER A 61 3.10 -0.72 -11.92
CA SER A 61 4.24 -0.95 -12.81
C SER A 61 3.96 -1.99 -13.88
N GLU A 62 3.19 -3.04 -13.58
CA GLU A 62 2.68 -4.02 -14.55
C GLU A 62 1.82 -3.32 -15.61
N ARG A 63 0.84 -2.49 -15.20
CA ARG A 63 -0.03 -1.75 -16.12
C ARG A 63 0.73 -0.78 -17.01
N LYS A 64 1.67 -0.01 -16.44
CA LYS A 64 2.54 0.90 -17.21
C LYS A 64 3.35 0.17 -18.27
N ARG A 65 3.87 -1.03 -17.96
CA ARG A 65 4.60 -1.87 -18.92
C ARG A 65 3.68 -2.39 -20.02
N SER A 66 2.50 -2.88 -19.67
CA SER A 66 1.50 -3.33 -20.65
C SER A 66 1.01 -2.21 -21.58
N ALA A 67 0.84 -0.98 -21.09
CA ALA A 67 0.41 0.16 -21.91
C ALA A 67 1.53 0.72 -22.82
N ALA A 68 2.79 0.44 -22.51
CA ALA A 68 3.95 0.87 -23.29
C ALA A 68 4.36 -0.16 -24.38
N SER A 69 3.62 -1.28 -24.51
CA SER A 69 3.88 -2.36 -25.45
C SER A 69 2.83 -2.42 -26.56
#